data_AF-A0A7W9PM50-F1
#
_entry.id   AF-A0A7W9PM50-F1
#
_cell.length_a   1.000
_cell.length_b   1.000
_cell.length_c   1.000
_cell.angle_alpha   90.00
_cell.angle_beta   90.00
_cell.angle_gamma   90.00
#
_symmetry.space_group_name_H-M   'P 1'
#
loop_
_entity.id
_entity.type
_entity.pdbx_description
1 polymer ?
#
loop_
_entity_poly.entity_id
_entity_poly.type
_entity_poly.pdbx_seq_one_letter_code
_entity_poly.pdbx_strand_id
1 'polypeptide(L)' 'MADVQRVVHVQMRFPQGGVVLNYRAAPTIAARLATELTRHGVDVQIDDQVTEALADLPNADLWTQ' A
#
# COMPACT_ATOMS: atom_id res chain seq x y z
N MET A 1 -9.82 14.29 -19.32
CA MET A 1 -8.40 14.40 -18.94
C MET A 1 -8.08 13.12 -18.21
N ALA A 2 -7.18 12.29 -18.75
CA ALA A 2 -6.83 11.02 -18.14
C ALA A 2 -6.23 11.31 -16.77
N ASP A 3 -6.89 10.83 -15.72
CA ASP A 3 -6.34 10.81 -14.37
C ASP A 3 -5.03 10.03 -14.45
N VAL A 4 -3.89 10.74 -14.42
CA VAL A 4 -2.58 10.09 -14.29
C VAL A 4 -2.66 9.42 -12.93
N GLN A 5 -2.95 8.11 -12.92
CA GLN A 5 -3.17 7.34 -11.70
C GLN A 5 -1.96 7.52 -10.80
N ARG A 6 -2.05 8.47 -9.88
CA ARG A 6 -0.95 8.86 -8.99
C ARG A 6 -0.83 7.75 -7.96
N VAL A 7 0.04 6.79 -8.23
CA VAL A 7 0.36 5.75 -7.25
C VAL A 7 1.18 6.34 -6.11
N VAL A 8 1.07 5.74 -4.93
CA VAL A 8 1.81 6.07 -3.70
C VAL A 8 2.60 4.85 -3.25
N HIS A 9 3.67 5.09 -2.49
CA HIS A 9 4.42 4.02 -1.84
C HIS A 9 3.68 3.60 -0.56
N VAL A 10 3.57 2.29 -0.37
CA VAL A 10 2.96 1.68 0.80
C VAL A 10 3.95 0.70 1.41
N GLN A 11 4.38 0.99 2.63
CA GLN A 11 5.17 0.08 3.44
C GLN A 11 4.26 -0.61 4.46
N MET A 12 4.32 -1.93 4.51
CA MET A 12 3.62 -2.76 5.49
C MET A 12 4.63 -3.51 6.34
N ARG A 13 4.63 -3.27 7.65
CA ARG A 13 5.45 -3.96 8.63
C ARG A 13 4.58 -4.92 9.42
N PHE A 14 4.97 -6.18 9.43
CA PHE A 14 4.35 -7.25 10.20
C PHE A 14 5.18 -7.49 11.46
N PRO A 15 4.76 -7.00 12.64
CA PRO A 15 5.55 -7.11 13.86
C PRO A 15 5.78 -8.57 14.25
N GLN A 16 4.79 -9.42 13.98
CA GLN A 16 4.91 -10.86 14.10
C GLN A 16 5.69 -11.40 12.89
N GLY A 17 6.92 -11.86 13.11
CA GLY A 17 7.80 -12.39 12.07
C GLY A 17 8.78 -11.37 11.46
N GLY A 18 8.64 -10.07 11.76
CA GLY A 18 9.62 -9.05 11.39
C GLY A 18 9.71 -8.74 9.89
N VAL A 19 8.67 -9.07 9.12
CA VAL A 19 8.63 -8.88 7.67
C VAL A 19 8.24 -7.44 7.33
N VAL A 20 8.90 -6.86 6.34
CA VAL A 20 8.55 -5.57 5.75
C VAL A 20 8.32 -5.75 4.26
N LEU A 21 7.15 -5.31 3.78
CA LEU A 21 6.79 -5.32 2.36
C LEU A 21 6.62 -3.89 1.87
N ASN A 22 7.08 -3.61 0.65
CA ASN A 22 6.96 -2.29 0.02
C ASN A 22 6.32 -2.45 -1.35
N TYR A 23 5.26 -1.70 -1.60
CA TYR A 23 4.52 -1.72 -2.87
C TYR A 23 4.17 -0.31 -3.33
N ARG A 24 3.76 -0.19 -4.58
CA ARG A 24 3.01 0.97 -5.06
C ARG A 24 1.53 0.61 -5.25
N ALA A 25 0.64 1.53 -4.88
CA ALA A 25 -0.81 1.34 -5.01
C ALA A 25 -1.51 2.67 -5.29
N ALA A 26 -2.77 2.62 -5.74
CA ALA A 26 -3.60 3.81 -5.81
C ALA A 26 -3.82 4.40 -4.39
N PRO A 27 -3.97 5.73 -4.22
CA PRO A 27 -4.05 6.35 -2.90
C PRO A 27 -5.27 5.87 -2.10
N THR A 28 -6.39 5.62 -2.78
CA THR A 28 -7.62 5.07 -2.17
C THR A 28 -7.40 3.65 -1.63
N ILE A 29 -6.67 2.82 -2.37
CA ILE A 29 -6.30 1.46 -1.95
C ILE A 29 -5.34 1.52 -0.76
N ALA A 30 -4.32 2.37 -0.82
CA ALA A 30 -3.36 2.57 0.27
C ALA A 30 -4.05 2.99 1.58
N ALA A 31 -4.98 3.96 1.51
CA ALA A 31 -5.75 4.40 2.67
C ALA A 31 -6.60 3.27 3.28
N ARG A 32 -7.19 2.41 2.43
CA ARG A 32 -7.96 1.27 2.90
C ARG A 32 -7.09 0.19 3.54
N LEU A 33 -5.93 -0.12 2.94
CA LEU A 33 -4.94 -1.02 3.54
C LEU A 33 -4.57 -0.56 4.94
N ALA A 34 -4.24 0.73 5.10
CA ALA A 34 -3.91 1.28 6.41
C ALA A 34 -5.06 1.16 7.40
N THR A 35 -6.30 1.41 6.97
CA THR A 35 -7.48 1.32 7.83
C THR A 35 -7.73 -0.11 8.33
N GLU A 36 -7.68 -1.10 7.43
CA GLU A 36 -8.04 -2.47 7.77
C GLU A 36 -6.88 -3.23 8.42
N LEU A 37 -5.65 -3.11 7.91
CA LEU A 37 -4.52 -3.89 8.41
C LEU A 37 -4.00 -3.40 9.77
N THR A 38 -4.11 -2.11 10.07
CA THR A 38 -3.76 -1.57 11.40
C THR A 38 -4.60 -2.23 12.51
N ARG A 39 -5.87 -2.57 12.23
CA ARG A 39 -6.74 -3.30 13.18
C ARG A 39 -6.23 -4.70 13.50
N HIS A 40 -5.40 -5.26 12.64
CA HIS A 40 -4.78 -6.57 12.79
C HIS A 40 -3.32 -6.48 13.27
N GLY A 41 -2.87 -5.29 13.68
CA GLY A 41 -1.52 -5.08 14.22
C GLY A 41 -0.42 -5.05 13.17
N VAL A 42 -0.76 -4.77 11.91
CA VAL A 42 0.23 -4.48 10.85
C VAL A 42 0.42 -2.97 10.79
N ASP A 43 1.65 -2.50 10.88
CA ASP A 43 1.93 -1.07 10.75
C ASP A 43 2.00 -0.72 9.26
N VAL A 44 1.18 0.24 8.82
CA VAL A 44 1.14 0.68 7.43
C VAL A 44 1.58 2.13 7.35
N GLN A 45 2.62 2.40 6.54
CA GLN A 45 3.10 3.75 6.23
C GLN A 45 2.87 4.05 4.75
N ILE A 46 2.48 5.29 4.45
CA ILE A 46 2.16 5.75 3.11
C ILE A 46 2.93 7.05 2.85
N ASP A 47 3.61 7.13 1.72
CA ASP A 47 4.34 8.32 1.29
C ASP A 47 4.36 8.45 -0.25
N ASP A 48 4.88 9.58 -0.73
CA ASP A 48 5.02 9.89 -2.17
C ASP A 48 6.34 9.39 -2.79
N GLN A 49 7.18 8.65 -2.06
CA GLN A 49 8.50 8.17 -2.52
C GLN A 49 8.37 6.92 -3.42
N VAL A 50 7.67 7.06 -4.53
CA VAL A 50 7.53 5.98 -5.52
C VAL A 50 8.80 5.88 -6.37
N THR A 51 9.30 4.65 -6.52
CA THR A 51 10.42 4.33 -7.42
C THR A 51 10.02 3.25 -8.43
N GLU A 52 10.71 3.18 -9.55
CA GLU A 52 10.44 2.16 -10.59
C GLU A 52 10.67 0.73 -10.09
N ALA A 53 11.47 0.56 -9.04
CA ALA A 53 11.77 -0.74 -8.43
C ALA A 53 10.64 -1.29 -7.53
N LEU A 54 9.67 -0.46 -7.13
CA LEU A 54 8.54 -0.91 -6.33
C LEU A 54 7.59 -1.73 -7.19
N ALA A 55 7.24 -2.93 -6.73
CA ALA A 55 6.21 -3.74 -7.35
C ALA A 55 4.81 -3.14 -7.09
N ASP A 56 3.89 -3.37 -8.01
CA ASP A 56 2.47 -3.10 -7.78
C ASP A 56 1.94 -3.97 -6.65
N LEU A 57 0.99 -3.44 -5.88
CA LEU A 57 0.26 -4.22 -4.88
C LEU A 57 -0.42 -5.43 -5.56
N PRO A 58 -0.16 -6.67 -5.10
CA PRO A 58 -0.82 -7.85 -5.65
C PRO A 58 -2.33 -7.81 -5.39
N ASN A 59 -3.13 -8.20 -6.40
CA ASN A 59 -4.59 -8.26 -6.32
C ASN A 59 -5.22 -6.97 -5.78
N ALA A 60 -4.72 -5.82 -6.23
CA ALA A 60 -5.16 -4.50 -5.78
C ALA A 60 -6.67 -4.28 -6.00
N ASP A 61 -7.27 -4.95 -6.98
CA ASP A 61 -8.70 -4.96 -7.27
C ASP A 61 -9.56 -5.42 -6.08
N LEU A 62 -9.06 -6.31 -5.23
CA LEU A 62 -9.78 -6.77 -4.02
C LEU A 62 -10.02 -5.65 -3.00
N TRP A 63 -9.26 -4.55 -3.08
CA TRP A 63 -9.34 -3.41 -2.18
C TRP A 63 -10.23 -2.28 -2.69
N THR A 64 -10.87 -2.45 -3.85
CA THR A 64 -11.66 -1.39 -4.52
C THR A 64 -13.13 -1.31 -4.11
N GLN A 65 -13.65 -2.31 -3.37
CA GLN A 65 -15.07 -2.51 -3.08
C GLN A 65 -15.70 -1.58 -2.04
#